data_AF-A0A4Q7L2C5-F1
#
_entry.id   AF-A0A4Q7L2C5-F1
#
_cell.length_a   1.000
_cell.length_b   1.000
_cell.length_c   1.000
_cell.angle_alpha   90.00
_cell.angle_beta   90.00
_cell.angle_gamma   90.00
#
_symmetry.space_group_name_H-M   'P 1'
#
loop_
_entity.id
_entity.type
_entity.pdbx_description
1 polymer ?
#
loop_
_entity_poly.entity_id
_entity_poly.type
_entity_poly.pdbx_seq_one_letter_code
_entity_poly.pdbx_strand_id
1 'polypeptide(L)'
;MTRAYGEPHVLTDGSTVIPVARVGRGGRVTPVGVFVIHEGKASWEAAVDRERIALLGAITGLVAATLSTLAILRRPPWPDLSVPGLRVLNQAKPDPHV
;
A
#
# COMPACT_ATOMS: atom_id res chain seq x y z
N MET A 1 24.80 6.68 5.49
CA MET A 1 24.06 5.55 6.08
C MET A 1 24.96 4.33 5.97
N THR A 2 25.18 3.61 7.07
CA THR A 2 26.14 2.49 7.12
C THR A 2 25.37 1.16 7.16
N ARG A 3 25.82 0.18 6.38
CA ARG A 3 25.35 -1.21 6.48
C ARG A 3 26.24 -1.94 7.49
N ALA A 4 25.61 -2.64 8.41
CA ALA A 4 26.29 -3.53 9.35
C ALA A 4 25.96 -4.98 8.97
N TYR A 5 26.99 -5.80 8.91
CA TYR A 5 26.88 -7.25 8.77
C TYR A 5 27.06 -7.85 10.15
N GLY A 6 26.16 -8.73 10.56
CA GLY A 6 26.28 -9.45 11.83
C GLY A 6 27.18 -10.69 11.70
N GLU A 7 27.33 -11.39 12.82
CA GLU A 7 28.06 -12.66 12.90
C GLU A 7 27.47 -13.68 11.90
N PRO A 8 28.30 -14.30 11.04
CA PRO A 8 27.86 -15.41 10.21
C PRO A 8 27.47 -16.61 11.06
N HIS A 9 26.27 -17.14 10.84
CA HIS A 9 25.78 -18.35 11.50
C HIS A 9 25.78 -19.51 10.52
N VAL A 10 26.46 -20.60 10.85
CA VAL A 10 26.45 -21.84 10.06
C VAL A 10 25.32 -22.72 10.57
N LEU A 11 24.40 -23.09 9.67
CA LEU A 11 23.34 -24.05 9.96
C LEU A 11 23.86 -25.48 9.77
N THR A 12 23.15 -26.43 10.39
CA THR A 12 23.48 -27.87 10.39
C THR A 12 23.50 -28.49 8.98
N ASP A 13 22.88 -27.83 8.01
CA ASP A 13 22.82 -28.22 6.59
C ASP A 13 23.99 -27.69 5.75
N GLY A 14 24.96 -27.00 6.40
CA GLY A 14 26.10 -26.39 5.72
C GLY A 14 25.79 -25.03 5.08
N SER A 15 24.59 -24.48 5.26
CA SER A 15 24.28 -23.11 4.83
C SER A 15 24.87 -22.07 5.80
N THR A 16 25.43 -20.99 5.25
CA THR A 16 25.95 -19.86 6.03
C THR A 16 25.02 -18.67 5.91
N VAL A 17 24.57 -18.17 7.04
CA VAL A 17 23.56 -17.12 7.16
C VAL A 17 24.22 -15.86 7.70
N ILE A 18 24.20 -14.77 6.92
CA ILE A 18 24.82 -13.48 7.27
C ILE A 18 23.71 -12.42 7.40
N PRO A 19 23.34 -12.02 8.63
CA PRO A 19 22.30 -11.02 8.84
C PRO A 19 22.81 -9.63 8.46
N VAL A 20 21.97 -8.84 7.80
CA VAL A 20 22.29 -7.49 7.35
C VAL A 20 21.32 -6.49 7.99
N ALA A 21 21.88 -5.49 8.63
CA ALA A 21 21.13 -4.38 9.22
C ALA A 21 21.59 -3.03 8.68
N ARG A 22 20.67 -2.07 8.67
CA ARG A 22 20.97 -0.67 8.39
C ARG A 22 21.03 0.07 9.71
N VAL A 23 22.10 0.83 9.91
CA VAL A 23 22.25 1.73 11.04
C VAL A 23 21.86 3.14 10.61
N GLY A 24 20.78 3.64 11.21
CA GLY A 24 20.23 4.98 10.99
C GLY A 24 20.82 6.03 11.93
N ARG A 25 20.41 7.29 11.73
CA ARG A 25 20.71 8.38 12.66
C ARG A 25 20.11 8.07 14.04
N GLY A 26 20.85 8.35 15.12
CA GLY A 26 20.40 8.10 16.50
C GLY A 26 20.50 6.64 16.96
N GLY A 27 21.30 5.80 16.30
CA GLY A 27 21.54 4.41 16.74
C GLY A 27 20.42 3.42 16.40
N ARG A 28 19.38 3.84 15.67
CA ARG A 28 18.30 2.93 15.24
C ARG A 28 18.85 1.88 14.29
N VAL A 29 18.76 0.62 14.68
CA VAL A 29 19.12 -0.54 13.86
C VAL A 29 17.85 -1.11 13.24
N THR A 30 17.81 -1.16 11.91
CA THR A 30 16.68 -1.78 11.19
C THR A 30 17.19 -3.00 10.44
N PRO A 31 16.64 -4.21 10.68
CA PRO A 31 16.99 -5.39 9.89
C PRO A 31 16.58 -5.15 8.42
N VAL A 32 17.48 -5.49 7.50
CA VAL A 32 17.27 -5.31 6.06
C VAL A 32 16.99 -6.66 5.40
N GLY A 33 17.63 -7.70 5.88
CA GLY A 33 17.52 -9.05 5.35
C GLY A 33 18.72 -9.88 5.72
N VAL A 34 18.85 -11.03 5.08
CA VAL A 34 19.84 -12.03 5.38
C VAL A 34 20.37 -12.60 4.06
N PHE A 35 21.70 -12.76 3.98
CA PHE A 35 22.31 -13.53 2.91
C PHE A 35 22.45 -14.98 3.36
N VAL A 36 22.03 -15.92 2.52
CA VAL A 36 22.20 -17.35 2.76
C VAL A 36 23.14 -17.88 1.68
N ILE A 37 24.26 -18.47 2.08
CA ILE A 37 25.23 -19.09 1.19
C ILE A 37 25.14 -20.59 1.38
N HIS A 38 24.75 -21.32 0.33
CA HIS A 38 24.66 -22.78 0.34
C HIS A 38 25.28 -23.33 -0.95
N GLU A 39 26.21 -24.28 -0.82
CA GLU A 39 26.91 -24.90 -1.96
C GLU A 39 27.53 -23.89 -2.94
N GLY A 40 28.11 -22.80 -2.42
CA GLY A 40 28.71 -21.75 -3.25
C GLY A 40 27.71 -20.81 -3.95
N LYS A 41 26.40 -20.99 -3.73
CA LYS A 41 25.34 -20.09 -4.22
C LYS A 41 24.91 -19.15 -3.11
N ALA A 42 24.89 -17.86 -3.39
CA ALA A 42 24.36 -16.84 -2.48
C ALA A 42 22.91 -16.50 -2.87
N SER A 43 21.99 -16.64 -1.92
CA SER A 43 20.60 -16.16 -2.00
C SER A 43 20.37 -15.04 -1.00
N TRP A 44 19.44 -14.13 -1.34
CA TRP A 44 19.09 -12.98 -0.50
C TRP A 44 17.64 -13.11 -0.06
N GLU A 45 17.40 -13.01 1.25
CA GLU A 45 16.07 -12.99 1.82
C GLU A 45 15.85 -11.67 2.57
N ALA A 46 14.89 -10.88 2.09
CA ALA A 46 14.62 -9.55 2.63
C ALA A 46 13.78 -9.64 3.91
N ALA A 47 14.11 -8.82 4.92
CA ALA A 47 13.34 -8.69 6.16
C ALA A 47 12.12 -7.77 5.93
N VAL A 48 11.26 -8.13 4.98
CA VAL A 48 10.06 -7.39 4.63
C VAL A 48 8.86 -7.96 5.39
N ASP A 49 8.23 -7.11 6.20
CA ASP A 49 6.98 -7.42 6.90
C ASP A 49 5.82 -7.37 5.89
N ARG A 50 5.40 -8.54 5.41
CA ARG A 50 4.37 -8.68 4.36
C ARG A 50 2.99 -8.33 4.91
N GLU A 51 2.76 -8.62 6.18
CA GLU A 51 1.52 -8.36 6.90
C GLU A 51 1.28 -6.85 6.98
N ARG A 52 2.33 -6.06 7.27
CA ARG A 52 2.25 -4.59 7.21
C ARG A 52 1.96 -4.08 5.81
N ILE A 53 2.56 -4.65 4.77
CA ILE A 53 2.30 -4.24 3.38
C ILE A 53 0.83 -4.53 3.03
N ALA A 54 0.34 -5.72 3.36
CA ALA A 54 -1.05 -6.10 3.14
C ALA A 54 -2.00 -5.17 3.90
N LEU A 55 -1.70 -4.85 5.16
CA LEU A 55 -2.48 -3.94 5.98
C LEU A 55 -2.52 -2.52 5.39
N LEU A 56 -1.38 -2.00 4.90
CA LEU A 56 -1.34 -0.70 4.23
C LEU A 56 -2.21 -0.68 2.97
N GLY A 57 -2.17 -1.75 2.17
CA GLY A 57 -3.03 -1.91 1.01
C GLY A 57 -4.51 -1.92 1.40
N ALA A 58 -4.87 -2.71 2.42
CA ALA A 58 -6.23 -2.80 2.93
C ALA A 58 -6.76 -1.47 3.45
N ILE A 59 -5.98 -0.73 4.26
CA ILE A 59 -6.36 0.58 4.79
C ILE A 59 -6.53 1.59 3.65
N THR A 60 -5.60 1.61 2.69
CA THR A 60 -5.67 2.51 1.54
C THR A 60 -6.93 2.24 0.72
N GLY A 61 -7.21 0.97 0.43
CA GLY A 61 -8.43 0.55 -0.28
C GLY A 61 -9.71 0.92 0.48
N LEU A 62 -9.73 0.71 1.80
CA LEU A 62 -10.86 1.07 2.66
C LEU A 62 -11.11 2.58 2.67
N VAL A 63 -10.06 3.39 2.80
CA VAL A 63 -10.15 4.85 2.73
C VAL A 63 -10.65 5.31 1.36
N ALA A 64 -10.08 4.77 0.28
CA ALA A 64 -10.51 5.10 -1.08
C ALA A 64 -11.99 4.74 -1.31
N ALA A 65 -12.42 3.56 -0.88
CA ALA A 65 -13.81 3.12 -0.97
C ALA A 65 -14.74 4.05 -0.17
N THR A 66 -14.38 4.36 1.07
CA THR A 66 -15.16 5.26 1.94
C THR A 66 -15.31 6.65 1.32
N LEU A 67 -14.22 7.22 0.80
CA LEU A 67 -14.25 8.52 0.13
C LEU A 67 -15.08 8.47 -1.15
N SER A 68 -15.01 7.38 -1.91
CA SER A 68 -15.80 7.21 -3.14
C SER A 68 -17.29 7.12 -2.83
N THR A 69 -17.67 6.31 -1.85
CA THR A 69 -19.05 6.23 -1.36
C THR A 69 -19.53 7.59 -0.84
N LEU A 70 -18.73 8.29 -0.05
CA LEU A 70 -19.06 9.62 0.44
C LEU A 70 -19.21 10.64 -0.69
N ALA A 71 -18.37 10.56 -1.73
CA ALA A 71 -18.43 11.45 -2.88
C ALA A 71 -19.74 11.25 -3.66
N ILE A 72 -20.14 10.00 -3.90
CA ILE A 72 -21.42 9.65 -4.53
C ILE A 72 -22.58 10.17 -3.68
N LEU A 73 -22.52 10.03 -2.36
CA LEU A 73 -23.57 10.52 -1.47
C LEU A 73 -23.65 12.05 -1.42
N ARG A 74 -22.52 12.76 -1.49
CA ARG A 74 -22.46 14.23 -1.37
C ARG A 74 -22.74 14.96 -2.68
N ARG A 75 -22.29 14.42 -3.81
CA ARG A 75 -22.52 14.96 -5.14
C ARG A 75 -23.03 13.82 -6.01
N PRO A 76 -24.29 13.43 -5.79
CA PRO A 76 -24.87 12.40 -6.61
C PRO A 76 -24.69 12.73 -8.10
N PRO A 77 -24.33 11.74 -8.93
CA PRO A 77 -24.20 11.95 -10.37
C PRO A 77 -25.55 12.18 -11.04
N TRP A 78 -26.66 11.97 -10.32
CA TRP A 78 -27.98 12.27 -10.83
C TRP A 78 -28.26 13.79 -10.79
N PRO A 79 -29.06 14.29 -11.75
CA PRO A 79 -29.50 15.67 -11.77
C PRO A 79 -30.03 16.08 -10.40
N ASP A 80 -29.69 17.29 -9.97
CA ASP A 80 -30.16 17.83 -8.70
C ASP A 80 -31.69 17.80 -8.65
N LEU A 81 -32.25 17.01 -7.72
CA LEU A 81 -33.69 16.83 -7.54
C LEU A 81 -34.29 17.90 -6.62
N SER A 82 -33.48 18.88 -6.21
CA SER A 82 -33.98 20.07 -5.52
C SER A 82 -34.99 20.84 -6.41
N VAL A 83 -35.89 21.60 -5.79
CA VAL A 83 -36.90 22.42 -6.51
C VAL A 83 -36.27 23.32 -7.60
N PRO A 84 -35.08 23.93 -7.39
CA PRO A 84 -34.34 24.60 -8.45
C PRO A 84 -33.93 23.68 -9.62
N GLY A 85 -33.38 22.51 -9.34
CA GLY A 85 -32.92 21.57 -10.38
C GLY A 85 -34.06 20.97 -11.22
N LEU A 86 -35.21 20.69 -10.59
CA LEU A 86 -36.42 20.25 -11.30
C LEU A 86 -36.96 21.29 -12.29
N ARG A 87 -36.81 22.59 -12.01
CA ARG A 87 -37.20 23.66 -12.95
C ARG A 87 -36.31 23.68 -14.19
N VAL A 88 -35.01 23.51 -14.02
CA VAL A 88 -34.04 23.46 -15.13
C VAL A 88 -34.34 22.27 -16.04
N LEU A 89 -34.66 21.11 -15.47
CA LEU A 89 -35.04 19.92 -16.23
C LEU A 89 -36.36 20.10 -16.99
N ASN A 90 -37.36 20.74 -16.39
CA ASN A 90 -38.64 21.00 -17.05
C ASN A 90 -38.53 21.98 -18.22
N GLN A 91 -37.62 22.95 -18.12
CA GLN A 91 -37.32 23.91 -19.21
C GLN A 91 -36.53 23.27 -20.36
N ALA A 92 -35.76 22.23 -20.08
CA ALA A 92 -34.98 21.50 -21.08
C ALA A 92 -35.80 20.47 -21.87
N LYS A 93 -37.07 20.24 -21.49
CA LYS A 93 -37.96 19.33 -22.22
C LYS A 93 -38.47 20.01 -23.49
N PRO A 94 -38.16 19.49 -24.70
CA PRO A 94 -38.66 20.07 -25.94
C PRO A 94 -40.17 19.88 -26.09
N ASP A 95 -40.84 20.85 -26.73
CA ASP A 95 -42.29 20.86 -26.90
C ASP A 95 -42.76 19.63 -27.69
N PRO A 96 -43.80 18.91 -27.23
CA PRO A 96 -44.26 17.66 -27.83
C PRO A 96 -45.05 17.85 -29.15
N HIS A 97 -45.02 19.04 -29.76
CA HIS A 97 -45.85 19.40 -30.91
C HIS A 97 -45.04 19.95 -32.10
N VAL A 98 -43.84 19.41 -32.34
CA VAL A 98 -43.10 19.59 -33.60
C VAL A 98 -42.85 18.23 -34.26
#